data_AF-A0A416VUB5-F1
#
_entry.id   AF-A0A416VUB5-F1
#
_cell.length_a   1.000
_cell.length_b   1.000
_cell.length_c   1.000
_cell.angle_alpha   90.00
_cell.angle_beta   90.00
_cell.angle_gamma   90.00
#
_symmetry.space_group_name_H-M   'P 1'
#
loop_
_entity.id
_entity.type
_entity.pdbx_description
1 polymer ?
#
loop_
_entity_poly.entity_id
_entity_poly.type
_entity_poly.pdbx_seq_one_letter_code
_entity_poly.pdbx_strand_id
1 'polypeptide(L)'
;MADEFDILDIVTITVENAGTGLQVYQGNSPENEKKEHIVVNALPYNELEQVGKVDVNVNIFTKKHDNGSPDISRQSSVKRIVRKALDKIRHPVEMYWDSTVLWSERLYDVKQGFDCMNIRLEIITEKN
;
A
#
# COMPACT_ATOMS: atom_id res chain seq x y z
N MET A 1 -2.72 -13.82 17.13
CA MET A 1 -3.23 -12.50 16.69
C MET A 1 -2.12 -11.88 15.88
N ALA A 2 -2.40 -11.44 14.66
CA ALA A 2 -1.39 -10.75 13.86
C ALA A 2 -1.18 -9.36 14.46
N ASP A 3 0.07 -9.00 14.73
CA ASP A 3 0.40 -7.63 15.10
C ASP A 3 0.54 -6.74 13.85
N GLU A 4 0.85 -5.46 14.06
CA GLU A 4 1.04 -4.49 12.97
C GLU A 4 2.12 -4.95 11.96
N PHE A 5 3.19 -5.58 12.42
CA PHE A 5 4.29 -6.02 11.56
C PHE A 5 3.86 -7.23 10.72
N ASP A 6 3.16 -8.20 11.31
CA ASP A 6 2.58 -9.33 10.57
C ASP A 6 1.65 -8.85 9.46
N ILE A 7 0.82 -7.84 9.76
CA ILE A 7 -0.12 -7.25 8.80
C ILE A 7 0.64 -6.58 7.65
N LEU A 8 1.64 -5.76 7.97
CA LEU A 8 2.45 -5.09 6.96
C LEU A 8 3.19 -6.08 6.07
N ASP A 9 3.76 -7.13 6.64
CA ASP A 9 4.48 -8.16 5.90
C ASP A 9 3.54 -8.91 4.93
N ILE A 10 2.33 -9.28 5.37
CA ILE A 10 1.32 -9.93 4.51
C ILE A 10 0.92 -9.02 3.33
N VAL A 11 0.69 -7.73 3.59
CA VAL A 11 0.32 -6.77 2.53
C VAL A 11 1.50 -6.54 1.59
N THR A 12 2.70 -6.36 2.11
CA THR A 12 3.94 -6.19 1.33
C THR A 12 4.15 -7.37 0.39
N ILE A 13 4.11 -8.60 0.90
CA ILE A 13 4.25 -9.83 0.09
C ILE A 13 3.15 -9.91 -0.97
N THR A 14 1.91 -9.51 -0.65
CA THR A 14 0.82 -9.49 -1.62
C THR A 14 1.09 -8.52 -2.77
N VAL A 15 1.61 -7.33 -2.46
CA VAL A 15 1.92 -6.28 -3.44
C VAL A 15 3.15 -6.65 -4.28
N GLU A 16 4.18 -7.23 -3.68
CA GLU A 16 5.37 -7.75 -4.39
C GLU A 16 4.96 -8.81 -5.42
N ASN A 17 4.07 -9.72 -5.03
CA ASN A 17 3.57 -10.78 -5.90
C ASN A 17 2.48 -10.33 -6.88
N ALA A 18 2.10 -9.04 -6.88
CA ALA A 18 1.08 -8.52 -7.79
C ALA A 18 1.54 -8.49 -9.25
N GLY A 19 2.84 -8.62 -9.52
CA GLY A 19 3.39 -8.64 -10.88
C GLY A 19 3.49 -7.24 -11.52
N THR A 20 3.67 -6.19 -10.70
CA THR A 20 3.86 -4.81 -11.18
C THR A 20 5.24 -4.57 -11.78
N GLY A 21 6.23 -5.40 -11.39
CA GLY A 21 7.65 -5.20 -11.70
C GLY A 21 8.30 -4.04 -10.95
N LEU A 22 7.60 -3.45 -9.97
CA LEU A 22 8.10 -2.35 -9.15
C LEU A 22 8.71 -2.88 -7.85
N GLN A 23 9.76 -2.20 -7.39
CA GLN A 23 10.29 -2.45 -6.05
C GLN A 23 9.25 -2.05 -5.00
N VAL A 24 9.08 -2.88 -3.98
CA VAL A 24 8.22 -2.60 -2.84
C VAL A 24 9.10 -2.34 -1.62
N TYR A 25 8.70 -1.36 -0.81
CA TYR A 25 9.35 -1.00 0.44
C TYR A 25 8.32 -0.97 1.56
N GLN A 26 8.72 -1.39 2.76
CA GLN A 26 7.93 -1.24 3.98
C GLN A 26 8.32 0.06 4.70
N GLY A 27 7.35 0.80 5.23
CA GLY A 27 7.56 2.04 5.98
C GLY A 27 7.65 3.28 5.10
N ASN A 28 8.86 3.63 4.63
CA ASN A 28 9.11 4.90 3.93
C ASN A 28 9.73 4.71 2.55
N SER A 29 9.44 5.66 1.65
CA SER A 29 10.16 5.78 0.38
C SER A 29 11.63 6.13 0.66
N PRO A 30 12.61 5.44 0.06
CA PRO A 30 14.01 5.82 0.20
C PRO A 30 14.26 7.23 -0.37
N GLU A 31 15.03 8.05 0.33
CA GLU A 31 15.29 9.45 -0.06
C GLU A 31 15.79 9.56 -1.50
N ASN A 32 16.80 8.74 -1.84
CA ASN A 32 17.48 8.76 -3.13
C ASN A 32 16.88 7.81 -4.19
N GLU A 33 15.67 7.28 -3.96
CA GLU A 33 15.02 6.41 -4.94
C GLU A 33 14.68 7.19 -6.23
N LYS A 34 15.14 6.67 -7.36
CA LYS A 34 14.99 7.25 -8.71
C LYS A 34 14.11 6.41 -9.62
N LYS A 35 13.69 5.21 -9.18
CA LYS A 35 12.81 4.32 -9.92
C LYS A 35 11.39 4.40 -9.38
N GLU A 36 10.43 4.02 -10.21
CA GLU A 36 9.07 3.77 -9.75
C GLU A 36 9.09 2.66 -8.70
N HIS A 37 8.29 2.82 -7.66
CA HIS A 37 8.28 1.92 -6.51
C HIS A 37 6.94 2.01 -5.79
N ILE A 38 6.72 1.09 -4.85
CA ILE A 38 5.54 1.06 -4.00
C ILE A 38 6.02 1.09 -2.54
N VAL A 39 5.31 1.83 -1.68
CA VAL A 39 5.56 1.83 -0.24
C VAL A 39 4.32 1.34 0.49
N VAL A 40 4.48 0.35 1.35
CA VAL A 40 3.44 -0.15 2.24
C VAL A 40 3.74 0.34 3.66
N ASN A 41 2.79 1.05 4.28
CA ASN A 41 2.94 1.50 5.66
C ASN A 41 1.62 1.63 6.42
N ALA A 42 1.64 1.41 7.73
CA ALA A 42 0.48 1.60 8.57
C ALA A 42 0.28 3.10 8.84
N LEU A 43 -0.97 3.51 9.10
CA LEU A 43 -1.21 4.77 9.78
C LEU A 43 -0.70 4.66 11.23
N PRO A 44 -0.24 5.78 11.82
CA PRO A 44 0.21 5.79 13.21
C PRO A 44 -0.86 5.14 14.10
N TYR A 45 -0.50 4.03 14.74
CA TYR A 45 -1.40 3.30 15.64
C TYR A 45 -1.69 4.19 16.85
N ASN A 46 -2.94 4.59 17.02
CA ASN A 46 -3.39 5.19 18.27
C ASN A 46 -3.79 4.05 19.21
N GLU A 47 -2.94 3.73 20.18
CA GLU A 47 -3.12 2.60 21.14
C GLU A 47 -4.47 2.61 21.87
N LEU A 48 -5.16 3.75 21.89
CA LEU A 48 -6.39 3.97 22.65
C LEU A 48 -7.67 3.52 21.94
N GLU A 49 -7.67 3.23 20.64
CA GLU A 49 -8.95 3.14 19.91
C GLU A 49 -9.33 1.78 19.31
N GLN A 50 -8.45 0.91 18.83
CA GLN A 50 -8.92 -0.25 18.03
C GLN A 50 -8.02 -1.50 18.16
N VAL A 51 -8.28 -2.31 19.17
CA VAL A 51 -7.71 -3.67 19.28
C VAL A 51 -8.14 -4.48 18.05
N GLY A 52 -7.16 -5.06 17.35
CA GLY A 52 -7.40 -5.90 16.18
C GLY A 52 -7.77 -5.16 14.89
N LYS A 53 -7.62 -3.83 14.78
CA LYS A 53 -7.77 -3.10 13.52
C LYS A 53 -6.55 -2.25 13.18
N VAL A 54 -6.09 -2.34 11.93
CA VAL A 54 -4.97 -1.56 11.40
C VAL A 54 -5.31 -1.01 10.02
N ASP A 55 -5.07 0.29 9.83
CA ASP A 55 -5.20 0.94 8.53
C ASP A 55 -3.85 0.97 7.82
N VAL A 56 -3.78 0.36 6.63
CA VAL A 56 -2.55 0.26 5.82
C VAL A 56 -2.66 1.12 4.55
N ASN A 57 -1.62 1.89 4.26
CA ASN A 57 -1.40 2.56 2.99
C ASN A 57 -0.64 1.63 2.05
N VAL A 58 -1.04 1.64 0.79
CA VAL A 58 -0.20 1.23 -0.33
C VAL A 58 -0.02 2.45 -1.25
N ASN A 59 1.17 3.04 -1.20
CA ASN A 59 1.55 4.24 -1.94
C ASN A 59 2.31 3.86 -3.21
N ILE A 60 1.72 4.13 -4.37
CA ILE A 60 2.30 3.80 -5.67
C ILE A 60 2.95 5.06 -6.24
N PHE A 61 4.28 5.05 -6.37
CA PHE A 61 5.07 6.15 -6.91
C PHE A 61 5.41 5.87 -8.38
N THR A 62 4.78 6.64 -9.27
CA THR A 62 5.07 6.63 -10.71
C THR A 62 5.81 7.90 -11.10
N LYS A 63 6.68 7.83 -12.12
CA LYS A 63 7.39 9.03 -12.56
C LYS A 63 6.45 10.03 -13.21
N LYS A 64 6.66 11.31 -12.91
CA LYS A 64 6.09 12.39 -13.72
C LYS A 64 6.82 12.46 -15.06
N HIS A 65 6.15 13.00 -16.07
CA HIS A 65 6.79 13.38 -17.33
C HIS A 65 7.79 14.54 -17.08
N ASP A 66 8.67 14.80 -18.04
CA ASP A 66 9.70 15.83 -17.94
C ASP A 66 9.14 17.25 -17.69
N ASN A 67 7.89 17.49 -18.10
CA ASN A 67 7.17 18.74 -17.85
C ASN A 67 6.49 18.80 -16.45
N GLY A 68 6.71 17.79 -15.60
CA GLY A 68 6.14 17.68 -14.26
C GLY A 68 4.70 17.15 -14.20
N SER A 69 4.06 16.87 -15.34
CA SER A 69 2.70 16.31 -15.33
C SER A 69 2.71 14.82 -14.98
N PRO A 70 1.66 14.32 -14.30
CA PRO A 70 1.56 12.91 -13.95
C PRO A 70 1.25 12.03 -15.16
N ASP A 71 1.90 10.86 -15.25
CA ASP A 71 1.53 9.82 -16.22
C ASP A 71 0.29 9.05 -15.72
N ILE A 72 -0.90 9.57 -16.09
CA ILE A 72 -2.20 9.02 -15.67
C ILE A 72 -2.36 7.56 -16.13
N SER A 73 -1.89 7.25 -17.34
CA SER A 73 -2.04 5.93 -17.93
C SER A 73 -1.21 4.91 -17.15
N ARG A 74 0.06 5.24 -16.90
CA ARG A 74 0.96 4.42 -16.10
C ARG A 74 0.41 4.22 -14.70
N GLN A 75 0.01 5.30 -14.02
CA GLN A 75 -0.52 5.21 -12.66
C GLN A 75 -1.79 4.36 -12.56
N SER A 76 -2.73 4.54 -13.49
CA SER A 76 -3.98 3.75 -13.53
C SER A 76 -3.70 2.26 -13.77
N SER A 77 -2.75 1.95 -14.67
CA SER A 77 -2.36 0.56 -14.95
C SER A 77 -1.78 -0.14 -13.73
N VAL A 78 -0.85 0.50 -13.02
CA VAL A 78 -0.23 -0.06 -11.81
C VAL A 78 -1.26 -0.17 -10.68
N LYS A 79 -2.06 0.87 -10.45
CA LYS A 79 -3.15 0.86 -9.46
C LYS A 79 -4.07 -0.33 -9.67
N ARG A 80 -4.48 -0.61 -10.91
CA ARG A 80 -5.38 -1.74 -11.22
C ARG A 80 -4.77 -3.09 -10.86
N ILE A 81 -3.48 -3.28 -11.14
CA ILE A 81 -2.76 -4.51 -10.81
C ILE A 81 -2.68 -4.69 -9.30
N VAL A 82 -2.25 -3.65 -8.58
CA VAL A 82 -2.14 -3.65 -7.11
C VAL A 82 -3.49 -3.89 -6.45
N ARG A 83 -4.54 -3.16 -6.86
CA ARG A 83 -5.90 -3.30 -6.32
C ARG A 83 -6.41 -4.74 -6.44
N LYS A 84 -6.21 -5.37 -7.60
CA LYS A 84 -6.62 -6.76 -7.85
C LYS A 84 -5.88 -7.77 -6.97
N ALA A 85 -4.62 -7.48 -6.61
CA ALA A 85 -3.87 -8.32 -5.68
C ALA A 85 -4.39 -8.14 -4.25
N LEU A 86 -4.67 -6.90 -3.84
CA LEU A 86 -5.23 -6.57 -2.53
C LEU A 86 -6.63 -7.20 -2.30
N ASP A 87 -7.45 -7.34 -3.34
CA ASP A 87 -8.73 -8.08 -3.28
C ASP A 87 -8.55 -9.59 -3.04
N LYS A 88 -7.31 -10.10 -3.07
CA LYS A 88 -6.98 -11.53 -3.00
C LYS A 88 -5.84 -11.81 -2.03
N ILE A 89 -5.69 -10.97 -1.00
CA ILE A 89 -4.71 -11.18 0.07
C ILE A 89 -4.89 -12.61 0.62
N ARG A 90 -3.76 -13.30 0.81
CA ARG A 90 -3.71 -14.60 1.46
C ARG A 90 -3.07 -14.42 2.83
N HIS A 91 -3.72 -14.95 3.85
CA HIS A 91 -3.25 -14.98 5.23
C HIS A 91 -3.19 -16.43 5.73
N PRO A 92 -2.42 -16.72 6.80
CA PRO A 92 -2.42 -18.03 7.43
C PRO A 92 -3.83 -18.47 7.85
N VAL A 93 -4.14 -19.77 7.73
CA VAL A 93 -5.48 -20.32 8.02
C VAL A 93 -5.90 -20.12 9.48
N GLU A 94 -4.93 -20.14 10.40
CA GLU A 94 -5.16 -19.96 11.84
C GLU A 94 -5.33 -18.48 12.24
N MET A 95 -5.12 -17.55 11.30
CA MET A 95 -5.24 -16.11 11.51
C MET A 95 -6.59 -15.63 11.00
N TYR A 96 -7.39 -15.04 11.89
CA TYR A 96 -8.55 -14.26 11.45
C TYR A 96 -8.06 -13.05 10.67
N TRP A 97 -8.68 -12.78 9.54
CA TRP A 97 -8.30 -11.69 8.66
C TRP A 97 -9.53 -11.27 7.85
N ASP A 98 -9.89 -10.00 7.98
CA ASP A 98 -10.81 -9.33 7.07
C ASP A 98 -10.12 -8.06 6.58
N SER A 99 -10.10 -7.84 5.28
CA SER A 99 -9.43 -6.68 4.69
C SER A 99 -10.31 -6.02 3.65
N THR A 100 -10.56 -4.73 3.84
CA THR A 100 -11.40 -3.93 2.97
C THR A 100 -10.61 -2.72 2.48
N VAL A 101 -10.65 -2.45 1.18
CA VAL A 101 -10.14 -1.17 0.66
C VAL A 101 -11.19 -0.09 0.87
N LEU A 102 -10.85 0.90 1.68
CA LEU A 102 -11.73 2.01 2.01
C LEU A 102 -11.82 3.02 0.86
N TRP A 103 -10.67 3.46 0.36
CA TRP A 103 -10.59 4.47 -0.70
C TRP A 103 -9.23 4.44 -1.42
N SER A 104 -9.14 5.19 -2.51
CA SER A 104 -7.87 5.42 -3.22
C SER A 104 -7.84 6.83 -3.80
N GLU A 105 -6.81 7.58 -3.45
CA GLU A 105 -6.67 8.99 -3.80
C GLU A 105 -5.25 9.31 -4.26
N ARG A 106 -5.13 10.35 -5.08
CA ARG A 106 -3.83 10.91 -5.47
C ARG A 106 -3.33 11.80 -4.35
N LEU A 107 -2.08 11.59 -3.95
CA LEU A 107 -1.37 12.45 -3.01
C LEU A 107 -0.42 13.37 -3.78
N TYR A 108 -0.56 14.67 -3.57
CA TYR A 108 0.24 15.68 -4.24
C TYR A 108 1.54 15.96 -3.48
N ASP A 109 2.62 16.20 -4.23
CA ASP A 109 3.91 16.69 -3.73
C ASP A 109 4.56 15.87 -2.59
N VAL A 110 4.25 14.58 -2.53
CA VAL A 110 4.83 13.64 -1.54
C VAL A 110 6.31 13.35 -1.82
N LYS A 111 6.71 13.25 -3.09
CA LYS A 111 8.10 13.02 -3.50
C LYS A 111 8.40 13.73 -4.81
N GLN A 112 9.50 14.50 -4.83
CA GLN A 112 9.92 15.23 -6.02
C GLN A 112 10.14 14.31 -7.21
N GLY A 113 9.59 14.68 -8.38
CA GLY A 113 9.69 13.89 -9.61
C GLY A 113 8.71 12.71 -9.72
N PHE A 114 7.91 12.46 -8.68
CA PHE A 114 6.92 11.39 -8.67
C PHE A 114 5.50 11.93 -8.52
N ASP A 115 4.56 11.17 -9.07
CA ASP A 115 3.15 11.23 -8.71
C ASP A 115 2.83 10.04 -7.80
N CYS A 116 1.97 10.26 -6.81
CA CYS A 116 1.68 9.25 -5.79
C CYS A 116 0.18 8.90 -5.79
N MET A 117 -0.14 7.63 -5.95
CA MET A 117 -1.50 7.10 -5.76
C MET A 117 -1.53 6.27 -4.49
N ASN A 118 -2.35 6.66 -3.53
CA ASN A 118 -2.59 5.91 -2.31
C ASN A 118 -3.78 4.96 -2.49
N ILE A 119 -3.68 3.78 -1.90
CA ILE A 119 -4.80 2.88 -1.63
C ILE A 119 -4.83 2.64 -0.12
N ARG A 120 -5.97 2.93 0.51
CA ARG A 120 -6.22 2.69 1.93
C ARG A 120 -6.87 1.34 2.12
N LEU A 121 -6.25 0.48 2.91
CA LEU A 121 -6.85 -0.73 3.45
C LEU A 121 -7.18 -0.54 4.92
N GLU A 122 -8.33 -1.06 5.31
CA GLU A 122 -8.65 -1.41 6.69
C GLU A 122 -8.45 -2.92 6.82
N ILE A 123 -7.76 -3.36 7.86
CA ILE A 123 -7.49 -4.76 8.14
C ILE A 123 -7.91 -5.05 9.57
N ILE A 124 -8.74 -6.09 9.74
CA ILE A 124 -9.23 -6.57 11.02
C ILE A 124 -8.65 -7.97 11.26
N THR A 125 -7.93 -8.14 12.36
CA THR A 125 -7.23 -9.40 12.73
C THR A 125 -7.83 -10.12 13.93
N GLU A 126 -8.91 -9.57 14.48
CA GLU A 126 -9.69 -10.17 15.55
C GLU A 126 -11.18 -10.18 15.25
N LYS A 127 -11.86 -11.23 15.72
CA LYS A 127 -13.31 -11.32 15.63
C LYS A 127 -13.90 -10.67 16.86
N ASN A 128 -14.61 -9.55 16.69
CA ASN A 128 -15.42 -8.91 17.73
C ASN A 128 -16.46 -9.87 18.31
#